data_AF-A0A212KQ82-F1
#
_entry.id   AF-A0A212KQ82-F1
#
_cell.length_a   1.000
_cell.length_b   1.000
_cell.length_c   1.000
_cell.angle_alpha   90.00
_cell.angle_beta   90.00
_cell.angle_gamma   90.00
#
_symmetry.space_group_name_H-M   'P 1'
#
loop_
_entity.id
_entity.type
_entity.pdbx_description
1 polymer ?
#
loop_
_entity_poly.entity_id
_entity_poly.type
_entity_poly.pdbx_seq_one_letter_code
_entity_poly.pdbx_strand_id
1 'polypeptide(L)'
;MLLEKLNQHSKSLILISIVFTLLFLPACMPYKRSTASYLNENSPAHKQEALQSPIYDWVPRKAEQIYFFDLPHWLAWAFLGNEDDGIFGEETKLYLKEEADFEHFTYWSVIRNPLHNFTFYIIGTAYLDNDQITLFKIASDDTDFFSYKEKNKRVFVEDKTGVFFALNGLKPFLSLHLAHPFDLKTYAGWRERGNFGLKFTIEESKK
;
A
#
# COMPACT_ATOMS: atom_id res chain seq x y z
N MET A 1 47.39 -2.55 5.82
CA MET A 1 48.16 -3.80 5.93
C MET A 1 47.32 -5.10 5.95
N LEU A 2 46.33 -5.29 6.84
CA LEU A 2 45.52 -6.54 6.87
C LEU A 2 44.48 -6.63 5.73
N LEU A 3 43.78 -5.54 5.42
CA LEU A 3 42.80 -5.47 4.33
C LEU A 3 43.44 -5.60 2.93
N GLU A 4 44.69 -5.22 2.77
CA GLU A 4 45.40 -5.30 1.48
C GLU A 4 45.70 -6.74 1.05
N LYS A 5 45.82 -7.67 2.02
CA LYS A 5 46.07 -9.10 1.77
C LYS A 5 44.82 -9.90 1.41
N LEU A 6 43.63 -9.30 1.50
CA LEU A 6 42.37 -9.96 1.14
C LEU A 6 42.17 -9.93 -0.38
N ASN A 7 41.66 -11.04 -0.93
CA ASN A 7 41.24 -11.07 -2.34
C ASN A 7 40.02 -10.15 -2.55
N GLN A 8 39.75 -9.80 -3.81
CA GLN A 8 38.64 -8.91 -4.19
C GLN A 8 37.29 -9.40 -3.63
N HIS A 9 37.03 -10.71 -3.66
CA HIS A 9 35.78 -11.30 -3.17
C HIS A 9 35.59 -11.11 -1.67
N SER A 10 36.62 -11.34 -0.85
CA SER A 10 36.57 -11.13 0.60
C SER A 10 36.34 -9.66 0.95
N LYS A 11 36.91 -8.72 0.19
CA LYS A 11 36.65 -7.28 0.36
C LYS A 11 35.18 -6.94 0.07
N SER A 12 34.62 -7.47 -1.03
CA SER A 12 33.20 -7.28 -1.35
C SER A 12 32.27 -7.85 -0.29
N LEU A 13 32.56 -9.07 0.22
CA LEU A 13 31.75 -9.69 1.27
C LEU A 13 31.80 -8.90 2.59
N ILE A 14 32.98 -8.42 3.00
CA ILE A 14 33.11 -7.57 4.20
C ILE A 14 32.35 -6.26 4.00
N LEU A 15 32.46 -5.63 2.82
CA LEU A 15 31.73 -4.40 2.52
C LEU A 15 30.22 -4.63 2.58
N ILE A 16 29.72 -5.71 1.97
CA ILE A 16 28.31 -6.09 2.04
C ILE A 16 27.90 -6.31 3.51
N SER A 17 28.69 -7.03 4.29
CA SER A 17 28.39 -7.30 5.70
C SER A 17 28.34 -6.01 6.53
N ILE A 18 29.30 -5.10 6.34
CA ILE A 18 29.31 -3.78 6.98
C ILE A 18 28.08 -2.96 6.56
N VAL A 19 27.74 -2.94 5.26
CA VAL A 19 26.55 -2.25 4.76
C VAL A 19 25.30 -2.84 5.40
N PHE A 20 25.14 -4.16 5.42
CA PHE A 20 24.02 -4.81 6.09
C PHE A 20 23.99 -4.45 7.58
N THR A 21 25.09 -4.58 8.32
CA THR A 21 25.13 -4.20 9.74
C THR A 21 24.74 -2.74 9.93
N LEU A 22 25.30 -1.81 9.15
CA LEU A 22 24.95 -0.39 9.21
C LEU A 22 23.49 -0.10 8.82
N LEU A 23 22.91 -0.88 7.92
CA LEU A 23 21.50 -0.79 7.55
C LEU A 23 20.57 -1.36 8.61
N PHE A 24 21.03 -2.32 9.43
CA PHE A 24 20.22 -2.96 10.48
C PHE A 24 20.46 -2.39 11.89
N LEU A 25 21.54 -1.65 12.14
CA LEU A 25 21.73 -0.90 13.40
C LEU A 25 20.56 0.07 13.72
N PRO A 26 19.93 0.75 12.74
CA PRO A 26 18.76 1.58 12.97
C PRO A 26 17.50 0.81 13.38
N ALA A 27 17.42 -0.50 13.11
CA ALA A 27 16.25 -1.31 13.46
C ALA A 27 16.01 -1.40 14.98
N CYS A 28 16.99 -1.01 15.80
CA CYS A 28 16.86 -0.92 17.25
C CYS A 28 16.67 0.52 17.76
N MET A 29 16.56 1.51 16.88
CA MET A 29 16.30 2.87 17.32
C MET A 29 14.86 3.03 17.79
N PRO A 30 14.64 3.81 18.86
CA PRO A 30 13.29 4.19 19.25
C PRO A 30 12.67 5.04 18.14
N TYR A 31 11.35 4.97 18.01
CA TYR A 31 10.63 5.86 17.10
C TYR A 31 10.78 7.33 17.48
N LYS A 32 10.68 8.19 16.47
CA LYS A 32 10.50 9.64 16.64
C LYS A 32 9.22 9.94 17.44
N ARG A 33 8.17 9.12 17.25
CA ARG A 33 6.92 9.14 18.00
C ARG A 33 6.51 7.73 18.40
N SER A 34 6.25 7.51 19.69
CA SER A 34 5.76 6.22 20.20
C SER A 34 4.41 5.85 19.58
N THR A 35 4.18 4.56 19.31
CA THR A 35 2.89 4.04 18.84
C THR A 35 1.77 4.34 19.85
N ALA A 36 2.07 4.36 21.14
CA ALA A 36 1.10 4.72 22.18
C ALA A 36 0.58 6.16 22.07
N SER A 37 1.28 7.05 21.34
CA SER A 37 0.81 8.43 21.11
C SER A 37 -0.46 8.50 20.24
N TYR A 38 -0.82 7.41 19.55
CA TYR A 38 -2.07 7.30 18.79
C TYR A 38 -3.26 6.79 19.63
N LEU A 39 -3.04 6.55 20.93
CA LEU A 39 -4.11 6.22 21.87
C LEU A 39 -4.78 7.51 22.40
N ASN A 40 -6.10 7.55 22.28
CA ASN A 40 -6.96 8.48 23.02
C ASN A 40 -7.57 7.75 24.23
N GLU A 41 -7.85 8.47 25.32
CA GLU A 41 -8.56 7.97 26.51
C GLU A 41 -9.88 7.25 26.16
N ASN A 42 -10.55 7.70 25.09
CA ASN A 42 -11.80 7.11 24.61
C ASN A 42 -11.61 6.01 23.55
N SER A 43 -10.39 5.50 23.34
CA SER A 43 -10.14 4.45 22.35
C SER A 43 -10.81 3.14 22.77
N PRO A 44 -11.48 2.43 21.84
CA PRO A 44 -12.01 1.10 22.11
C PRO A 44 -10.94 0.13 22.64
N ALA A 45 -11.33 -0.83 23.49
CA ALA A 45 -10.40 -1.77 24.11
C ALA A 45 -9.53 -2.54 23.11
N HIS A 46 -10.10 -3.05 22.01
CA HIS A 46 -9.35 -3.77 20.97
C HIS A 46 -8.24 -2.90 20.34
N LYS A 47 -8.48 -1.59 20.19
CA LYS A 47 -7.49 -0.66 19.66
C LYS A 47 -6.36 -0.42 20.67
N GLN A 48 -6.71 -0.35 21.95
CA GLN A 48 -5.72 -0.26 23.03
C GLN A 48 -4.81 -1.49 23.05
N GLU A 49 -5.41 -2.68 22.93
CA GLU A 49 -4.68 -3.95 22.85
C GLU A 49 -3.79 -4.00 21.59
N ALA A 50 -4.33 -3.66 20.42
CA ALA A 50 -3.58 -3.67 19.17
C ALA A 50 -2.35 -2.75 19.20
N LEU A 51 -2.50 -1.52 19.68
CA LEU A 51 -1.39 -0.55 19.74
C LEU A 51 -0.35 -0.87 20.82
N GLN A 52 -0.62 -1.83 21.71
CA GLN A 52 0.35 -2.38 22.66
C GLN A 52 1.11 -3.60 22.10
N SER A 53 0.72 -4.10 20.92
CA SER A 53 1.37 -5.26 20.31
C SER A 53 2.85 -4.99 20.00
N PRO A 54 3.78 -5.90 20.35
CA PRO A 54 5.20 -5.73 20.06
C PRO A 54 5.51 -5.77 18.56
N ILE A 55 4.58 -6.20 17.71
CA ILE A 55 4.75 -6.14 16.25
C ILE A 55 4.93 -4.69 15.79
N TYR A 56 4.30 -3.74 16.50
CA TYR A 56 4.47 -2.31 16.23
C TYR A 56 5.87 -1.79 16.52
N ASP A 57 6.75 -2.53 17.21
CA ASP A 57 8.16 -2.16 17.37
C ASP A 57 8.95 -2.41 16.07
N TRP A 58 8.43 -3.25 15.17
CA TRP A 58 9.07 -3.62 13.91
C TRP A 58 8.38 -3.02 12.69
N VAL A 59 7.04 -2.91 12.74
CA VAL A 59 6.22 -2.37 11.68
C VAL A 59 5.55 -1.10 12.20
N PRO A 60 6.09 0.09 11.90
CA PRO A 60 5.55 1.35 12.39
C PRO A 60 4.07 1.52 12.01
N ARG A 61 3.27 2.09 12.91
CA ARG A 61 1.86 2.42 12.66
C ARG A 61 1.70 3.53 11.63
N LYS A 62 2.57 4.55 11.67
CA LYS A 62 2.55 5.73 10.78
C LYS A 62 3.96 6.09 10.30
N ALA A 63 4.05 6.63 9.09
CA ALA A 63 5.31 7.14 8.52
C ALA A 63 5.98 8.20 9.41
N GLU A 64 5.19 9.04 10.08
CA GLU A 64 5.72 10.12 10.92
C GLU A 64 6.44 9.64 12.20
N GLN A 65 6.33 8.36 12.54
CA GLN A 65 7.10 7.72 13.62
C GLN A 65 8.55 7.46 13.24
N ILE A 66 8.84 7.40 11.94
CA ILE A 66 10.09 6.86 11.41
C ILE A 66 11.08 8.00 11.18
N TYR A 67 12.31 7.84 11.64
CA TYR A 67 13.38 8.77 11.28
C TYR A 67 13.71 8.64 9.79
N PHE A 68 14.08 9.74 9.12
CA PHE A 68 14.32 9.71 7.67
C PHE A 68 15.45 8.75 7.24
N PHE A 69 16.37 8.41 8.15
CA PHE A 69 17.50 7.51 7.92
C PHE A 69 17.28 6.08 8.43
N ASP A 70 16.11 5.79 9.00
CA ASP A 70 15.77 4.49 9.57
C ASP A 70 15.17 3.57 8.49
N LEU A 71 16.05 3.10 7.59
CA LEU A 71 15.65 2.32 6.43
C LEU A 71 14.85 1.04 6.79
N PRO A 72 15.23 0.23 7.81
CA PRO A 72 14.48 -0.97 8.17
C PRO A 72 13.00 -0.69 8.46
N HIS A 73 12.72 0.33 9.27
CA HIS A 73 11.35 0.71 9.60
C HIS A 73 10.61 1.31 8.41
N TRP A 74 11.27 2.07 7.54
CA TRP A 74 10.67 2.52 6.27
C TRP A 74 10.26 1.36 5.38
N LEU A 75 11.11 0.33 5.26
CA LEU A 75 10.78 -0.86 4.49
C LEU A 75 9.64 -1.64 5.14
N ALA A 76 9.70 -1.90 6.45
CA ALA A 76 8.63 -2.58 7.16
C ALA A 76 7.29 -1.84 7.02
N TRP A 77 7.28 -0.52 7.23
CA TRP A 77 6.11 0.33 7.03
C TRP A 77 5.61 0.28 5.59
N ALA A 78 6.49 0.32 4.58
CA ALA A 78 6.11 0.29 3.18
C ALA A 78 5.45 -1.02 2.76
N PHE A 79 6.03 -2.15 3.18
CA PHE A 79 5.69 -3.49 2.71
C PHE A 79 4.60 -4.16 3.54
N LEU A 80 4.59 -3.91 4.86
CA LEU A 80 3.74 -4.58 5.84
C LEU A 80 2.82 -3.62 6.62
N GLY A 81 3.02 -2.32 6.47
CA GLY A 81 2.21 -1.32 7.16
C GLY A 81 0.89 -1.02 6.45
N ASN A 82 -0.03 -0.46 7.22
CA ASN A 82 -1.23 0.19 6.73
C ASN A 82 -1.45 1.49 7.50
N GLU A 83 -1.10 2.62 6.87
CA GLU A 83 -1.15 3.97 7.45
C GLU A 83 -2.57 4.31 7.92
N ASP A 84 -3.61 3.89 7.21
CA ASP A 84 -4.99 4.29 7.52
C ASP A 84 -5.59 3.39 8.58
N ASP A 85 -5.58 2.07 8.37
CA ASP A 85 -6.32 1.13 9.20
C ASP A 85 -5.49 0.47 10.31
N GLY A 86 -4.16 0.55 10.24
CA GLY A 86 -3.24 -0.15 11.14
C GLY A 86 -2.95 -1.59 10.72
N ILE A 87 -1.96 -2.22 11.34
CA ILE A 87 -1.45 -3.54 10.92
C ILE A 87 -2.33 -4.71 11.40
N PHE A 88 -3.32 -4.42 12.23
CA PHE A 88 -4.39 -5.35 12.64
C PHE A 88 -5.76 -4.90 12.13
N GLY A 89 -5.83 -3.79 11.38
CA GLY A 89 -7.10 -3.19 10.98
C GLY A 89 -7.86 -2.61 12.18
N GLU A 90 -7.17 -2.16 13.22
CA GLU A 90 -7.80 -1.68 14.45
C GLU A 90 -8.62 -0.39 14.29
N GLU A 91 -8.49 0.33 13.16
CA GLU A 91 -9.40 1.44 12.84
C GLU A 91 -10.60 1.00 11.97
N THR A 92 -10.57 -0.21 11.40
CA THR A 92 -11.66 -0.68 10.54
C THR A 92 -12.78 -1.36 11.33
N LYS A 93 -14.02 -1.06 10.94
CA LYS A 93 -15.22 -1.66 11.55
C LYS A 93 -15.33 -3.18 11.32
N LEU A 94 -14.60 -3.70 10.34
CA LEU A 94 -14.69 -5.11 9.94
C LEU A 94 -14.06 -6.06 10.96
N TYR A 95 -13.00 -5.61 11.66
CA TYR A 95 -12.15 -6.49 12.47
C TYR A 95 -12.03 -6.03 13.93
N LEU A 96 -12.99 -5.22 14.42
CA LEU A 96 -13.00 -4.64 15.78
C LEU A 96 -13.01 -5.67 16.95
N LYS A 97 -13.03 -6.97 16.65
CA LYS A 97 -13.20 -8.05 17.64
C LYS A 97 -12.14 -9.15 17.55
N GLU A 98 -11.22 -9.06 16.61
CA GLU A 98 -10.15 -10.05 16.47
C GLU A 98 -8.98 -9.67 17.37
N GLU A 99 -8.35 -10.67 17.98
CA GLU A 99 -7.20 -10.49 18.86
C GLU A 99 -6.01 -9.96 18.04
N ALA A 100 -5.20 -9.09 18.64
CA ALA A 100 -4.07 -8.46 17.95
C ALA A 100 -2.82 -9.37 17.97
N ASP A 101 -2.95 -10.55 17.36
CA ASP A 101 -1.92 -11.57 17.33
C ASP A 101 -1.18 -11.64 15.98
N PHE A 102 -0.16 -12.50 15.90
CA PHE A 102 0.64 -12.65 14.70
C PHE A 102 -0.13 -13.26 13.52
N GLU A 103 -1.12 -14.11 13.79
CA GLU A 103 -1.97 -14.71 12.76
C GLU A 103 -2.81 -13.64 12.08
N HIS A 104 -3.45 -12.79 12.88
CA HIS A 104 -4.24 -11.67 12.42
C HIS A 104 -3.40 -10.62 11.68
N PHE A 105 -2.22 -10.28 12.21
CA PHE A 105 -1.26 -9.44 11.49
C PHE A 105 -0.94 -10.00 10.11
N THR A 106 -0.65 -11.31 10.02
CA THR A 106 -0.31 -11.97 8.76
C THR A 106 -1.49 -11.92 7.80
N TYR A 107 -2.69 -12.27 8.26
CA TYR A 107 -3.90 -12.23 7.44
C TYR A 107 -4.19 -10.81 6.93
N TRP A 108 -4.19 -9.83 7.83
CA TRP A 108 -4.54 -8.47 7.48
C TRP A 108 -3.48 -7.77 6.61
N SER A 109 -2.23 -7.77 7.05
CA SER A 109 -1.17 -6.98 6.44
C SER A 109 -0.51 -7.68 5.24
N VAL A 110 -0.37 -9.01 5.29
CA VAL A 110 0.30 -9.77 4.22
C VAL A 110 -0.69 -10.30 3.19
N ILE A 111 -1.83 -10.84 3.63
CA ILE A 111 -2.79 -11.48 2.71
C ILE A 111 -3.78 -10.46 2.14
N ARG A 112 -4.44 -9.66 2.99
CA ARG A 112 -5.50 -8.74 2.57
C ARG A 112 -4.96 -7.43 2.01
N ASN A 113 -3.89 -6.88 2.59
CA ASN A 113 -3.33 -5.58 2.24
C ASN A 113 -1.83 -5.60 1.86
N PRO A 114 -1.36 -6.55 1.03
CA PRO A 114 0.04 -6.58 0.66
C PRO A 114 0.43 -5.24 0.00
N LEU A 115 1.55 -4.65 0.44
CA LEU A 115 2.11 -3.43 -0.15
C LEU A 115 1.19 -2.21 -0.09
N HIS A 116 0.23 -2.16 0.85
CA HIS A 116 -0.72 -1.06 0.94
C HIS A 116 -0.01 0.30 1.00
N ASN A 117 0.89 0.48 1.96
CA ASN A 117 1.61 1.75 2.09
C ASN A 117 2.51 2.06 0.89
N PHE A 118 3.21 1.06 0.35
CA PHE A 118 4.03 1.23 -0.83
C PHE A 118 3.21 1.75 -2.03
N THR A 119 2.06 1.13 -2.29
CA THR A 119 1.20 1.45 -3.43
C THR A 119 0.41 2.76 -3.25
N PHE A 120 0.11 3.16 -2.01
CA PHE A 120 -0.64 4.39 -1.72
C PHE A 120 0.27 5.61 -1.57
N TYR A 121 1.41 5.47 -0.89
CA TYR A 121 2.20 6.61 -0.43
C TYR A 121 3.58 6.72 -1.07
N ILE A 122 4.22 5.60 -1.45
CA ILE A 122 5.57 5.63 -2.04
C ILE A 122 5.51 5.84 -3.55
N ILE A 123 4.86 4.91 -4.26
CA ILE A 123 4.64 5.08 -5.71
C ILE A 123 3.32 5.79 -5.99
N GLY A 124 2.41 5.77 -5.02
CA GLY A 124 1.13 6.46 -5.09
C GLY A 124 1.23 7.95 -4.73
N THR A 125 0.12 8.64 -4.94
CA THR A 125 -0.13 10.02 -4.52
C THR A 125 -1.45 10.08 -3.76
N ALA A 126 -1.65 9.17 -2.80
CA ALA A 126 -2.88 9.09 -2.01
C ALA A 126 -3.24 10.37 -1.24
N TYR A 127 -2.24 11.22 -1.00
CA TYR A 127 -2.37 12.52 -0.35
C TYR A 127 -2.74 13.66 -1.31
N LEU A 128 -2.87 13.40 -2.62
CA LEU A 128 -3.25 14.40 -3.64
C LEU A 128 -4.62 14.09 -4.22
N ASP A 129 -5.37 15.15 -4.51
CA ASP A 129 -6.48 15.08 -5.46
C ASP A 129 -5.89 15.04 -6.86
N ASN A 130 -6.11 13.95 -7.60
CA ASN A 130 -5.52 13.76 -8.93
C ASN A 130 -6.56 14.06 -10.01
N ASP A 131 -6.23 14.98 -10.91
CA ASP A 131 -6.97 15.19 -12.15
C ASP A 131 -6.92 13.94 -13.03
N GLN A 132 -7.90 13.81 -13.91
CA GLN A 132 -7.97 12.72 -14.88
C GLN A 132 -7.96 13.24 -16.30
N ILE A 133 -7.07 12.65 -17.11
CA ILE A 133 -7.07 12.77 -18.57
C ILE A 133 -7.47 11.42 -19.15
N THR A 134 -8.69 11.31 -19.68
CA THR A 134 -9.12 10.13 -20.44
C THR A 134 -8.41 10.14 -21.78
N LEU A 135 -7.63 9.10 -22.08
CA LEU A 135 -7.01 8.95 -23.39
C LEU A 135 -8.01 8.31 -24.35
N PHE A 136 -8.60 7.19 -23.93
CA PHE A 136 -9.75 6.62 -24.58
C PHE A 136 -10.63 5.83 -23.61
N LYS A 137 -11.92 5.85 -23.88
CA LYS A 137 -12.95 5.07 -23.23
C LYS A 137 -13.84 4.52 -24.33
N ILE A 138 -13.98 3.21 -24.39
CA ILE A 138 -14.85 2.55 -25.35
C ILE A 138 -15.74 1.59 -24.57
N ALA A 139 -17.04 1.86 -24.55
CA ALA A 139 -18.07 0.97 -24.06
C ALA A 139 -19.25 0.90 -25.02
N SER A 140 -20.19 0.00 -24.75
CA SER A 140 -21.32 -0.31 -25.64
C SER A 140 -22.14 0.91 -26.09
N ASP A 141 -22.25 1.94 -25.25
CA ASP A 141 -23.08 3.13 -25.49
C ASP A 141 -22.39 4.44 -25.13
N ASP A 142 -21.10 4.40 -24.78
CA ASP A 142 -20.34 5.56 -24.37
C ASP A 142 -18.91 5.46 -24.90
N THR A 143 -18.53 6.45 -25.71
CA THR A 143 -17.18 6.61 -26.24
C THR A 143 -16.68 7.99 -25.90
N ASP A 144 -15.48 8.04 -25.32
CA ASP A 144 -14.86 9.29 -24.91
C ASP A 144 -13.36 9.23 -25.25
N PHE A 145 -12.83 10.32 -25.80
CA PHE A 145 -11.44 10.41 -26.25
C PHE A 145 -10.89 11.78 -25.86
N PHE A 146 -9.69 11.79 -25.27
CA PHE A 146 -8.98 13.01 -24.89
C PHE A 146 -9.81 13.99 -24.03
N SER A 147 -10.55 13.47 -23.05
CA SER A 147 -11.34 14.30 -22.13
C SER A 147 -10.57 14.59 -20.83
N TYR A 148 -10.82 15.75 -20.26
CA TYR A 148 -10.24 16.17 -18.99
C TYR A 148 -11.33 16.29 -17.92
N LYS A 149 -11.04 15.82 -16.71
CA LYS A 149 -11.90 15.95 -15.53
C LYS A 149 -11.03 16.28 -14.32
N GLU A 150 -11.34 17.37 -13.63
CA GLU A 150 -10.63 17.80 -12.42
C GLU A 150 -10.71 16.75 -11.30
N LYS A 151 -11.88 16.10 -11.14
CA LYS A 151 -12.03 14.98 -10.21
C LYS A 151 -12.93 13.92 -10.82
N ASN A 152 -12.44 12.69 -10.92
CA ASN A 152 -13.29 11.54 -11.24
C ASN A 152 -13.46 10.65 -10.00
N LYS A 153 -14.59 9.97 -9.91
CA LYS A 153 -14.93 9.03 -8.82
C LYS A 153 -14.97 7.57 -9.29
N ARG A 154 -14.68 7.29 -10.56
CA ARG A 154 -14.90 5.97 -11.16
C ARG A 154 -13.63 5.34 -11.72
N VAL A 155 -13.46 4.06 -11.38
CA VAL A 155 -12.35 3.17 -11.78
C VAL A 155 -12.71 2.33 -13.02
N PHE A 156 -14.00 2.09 -13.25
CA PHE A 156 -14.52 1.26 -14.35
C PHE A 156 -15.50 2.04 -15.22
N VAL A 157 -15.65 1.56 -16.47
CA VAL A 157 -16.68 2.04 -17.41
C VAL A 157 -18.03 1.43 -17.09
N GLU A 158 -18.69 1.95 -16.05
CA GLU A 158 -20.05 1.52 -15.67
C GLU A 158 -20.21 -0.02 -15.55
N ASP A 159 -21.44 -0.51 -15.39
CA ASP A 159 -21.72 -1.96 -15.36
C ASP A 159 -21.80 -2.56 -16.77
N LYS A 160 -20.94 -2.10 -17.70
CA LYS A 160 -20.99 -2.48 -19.13
C LYS A 160 -19.64 -2.96 -19.65
N THR A 161 -19.69 -3.76 -20.71
CA THR A 161 -18.47 -4.15 -21.45
C THR A 161 -17.77 -2.91 -21.99
N GLY A 162 -16.51 -2.75 -21.64
CA GLY A 162 -15.70 -1.64 -22.12
C GLY A 162 -14.24 -1.67 -21.67
N VAL A 163 -13.44 -0.85 -22.33
CA VAL A 163 -12.04 -0.59 -22.00
C VAL A 163 -11.88 0.89 -21.70
N PHE A 164 -11.05 1.21 -20.72
CA PHE A 164 -10.78 2.58 -20.32
C PHE A 164 -9.33 2.78 -19.97
N PHE A 165 -8.70 3.71 -20.67
CA PHE A 165 -7.33 4.13 -20.46
C PHE A 165 -7.30 5.63 -20.16
N ALA A 166 -6.70 5.96 -19.02
CA ALA A 166 -6.59 7.32 -18.53
C ALA A 166 -5.24 7.58 -17.87
N LEU A 167 -4.95 8.86 -17.67
CA LEU A 167 -3.87 9.34 -16.82
C LEU A 167 -4.47 10.03 -15.60
N ASN A 168 -4.31 9.45 -14.41
CA ASN A 168 -4.70 10.07 -13.14
C ASN A 168 -3.46 10.74 -12.53
N GLY A 169 -3.44 12.08 -12.47
CA GLY A 169 -2.27 12.84 -12.04
C GLY A 169 -1.05 12.58 -12.94
N LEU A 170 -1.28 12.48 -14.27
CA LEU A 170 -0.29 12.07 -15.28
C LEU A 170 0.24 10.63 -15.16
N LYS A 171 -0.36 9.80 -14.31
CA LYS A 171 0.04 8.40 -14.12
C LYS A 171 -0.94 7.43 -14.79
N PRO A 172 -0.45 6.38 -15.46
CA PRO A 172 -1.29 5.53 -16.29
C PRO A 172 -2.27 4.69 -15.47
N PHE A 173 -3.47 4.53 -16.02
CA PHE A 173 -4.53 3.69 -15.49
C PHE A 173 -5.25 2.98 -16.62
N LEU A 174 -5.31 1.65 -16.55
CA LEU A 174 -6.03 0.82 -17.51
C LEU A 174 -7.05 -0.04 -16.78
N SER A 175 -8.28 -0.06 -17.30
CA SER A 175 -9.32 -0.98 -16.85
C SER A 175 -10.01 -1.65 -18.04
N LEU A 176 -10.45 -2.88 -17.81
CA LEU A 176 -11.24 -3.69 -18.71
C LEU A 176 -12.41 -4.28 -17.92
N HIS A 177 -13.61 -4.14 -18.47
CA HIS A 177 -14.81 -4.80 -18.00
C HIS A 177 -15.39 -5.59 -19.18
N LEU A 178 -15.61 -6.89 -19.01
CA LEU A 178 -16.40 -7.70 -19.93
C LEU A 178 -17.64 -8.15 -19.16
N ALA A 179 -18.83 -7.78 -19.61
CA ALA A 179 -20.08 -8.10 -18.90
C ALA A 179 -20.68 -9.46 -19.30
N HIS A 180 -20.25 -10.06 -20.41
CA HIS A 180 -20.78 -11.34 -20.92
C HIS A 180 -19.67 -12.12 -21.66
N PRO A 181 -19.58 -13.46 -21.55
CA PRO A 181 -20.46 -14.40 -20.81
C PRO A 181 -20.23 -14.48 -19.29
N PHE A 182 -19.17 -13.85 -18.80
CA PHE A 182 -18.87 -13.69 -17.37
C PHE A 182 -18.69 -12.21 -17.08
N ASP A 183 -18.96 -11.78 -15.85
CA ASP A 183 -18.65 -10.42 -15.39
C ASP A 183 -17.17 -10.39 -14.96
N LEU A 184 -16.28 -10.10 -15.92
CA LEU A 184 -14.85 -9.93 -15.70
C LEU A 184 -14.54 -8.45 -15.52
N LYS A 185 -14.07 -8.07 -14.33
CA LYS A 185 -13.59 -6.72 -14.00
C LYS A 185 -12.10 -6.78 -13.66
N THR A 186 -11.27 -6.12 -14.46
CA THR A 186 -9.84 -6.00 -14.20
C THR A 186 -9.34 -4.57 -14.36
N TYR A 187 -8.40 -4.16 -13.51
CA TYR A 187 -7.66 -2.92 -13.72
C TYR A 187 -6.23 -3.03 -13.20
N ALA A 188 -5.35 -2.21 -13.77
CA ALA A 188 -4.00 -1.98 -13.31
C ALA A 188 -3.62 -0.51 -13.49
N GLY A 189 -3.03 0.11 -12.46
CA GLY A 189 -2.48 1.46 -12.54
C GLY A 189 -2.89 2.36 -11.39
N TRP A 190 -2.63 3.66 -11.55
CA TRP A 190 -2.93 4.68 -10.54
C TRP A 190 -4.38 5.10 -10.61
N ARG A 191 -5.09 4.96 -9.50
CA ARG A 191 -6.52 5.29 -9.39
C ARG A 191 -6.76 6.78 -9.20
N GLU A 192 -8.02 7.18 -9.19
CA GLU A 192 -8.49 8.55 -8.97
C GLU A 192 -7.98 9.15 -7.66
N ARG A 193 -7.83 8.32 -6.63
CA ARG A 193 -7.27 8.71 -5.34
C ARG A 193 -5.75 8.64 -5.31
N GLY A 194 -5.06 8.49 -6.44
CA GLY A 194 -3.61 8.45 -6.51
C GLY A 194 -2.96 7.15 -6.03
N ASN A 195 -3.71 6.20 -5.47
CA ASN A 195 -3.17 4.90 -5.08
C ASN A 195 -2.97 3.99 -6.31
N PHE A 196 -1.84 3.30 -6.38
CA PHE A 196 -1.65 2.24 -7.35
C PHE A 196 -2.47 1.01 -6.93
N GLY A 197 -3.07 0.32 -7.90
CA GLY A 197 -3.78 -0.91 -7.61
C GLY A 197 -3.84 -1.86 -8.77
N LEU A 198 -4.01 -3.13 -8.43
CA LEU A 198 -4.32 -4.22 -9.33
C LEU A 198 -5.60 -4.89 -8.81
N LYS A 199 -6.59 -5.07 -9.67
CA LYS A 199 -7.79 -5.85 -9.35
C LYS A 199 -8.09 -6.81 -10.47
N PHE A 200 -8.48 -8.01 -10.10
CA PHE A 200 -9.00 -9.02 -11.01
C PHE A 200 -10.18 -9.69 -10.33
N THR A 201 -11.35 -9.67 -10.97
CA THR A 201 -12.59 -10.23 -10.44
C THR A 201 -13.35 -10.90 -11.57
N ILE A 202 -13.80 -12.12 -11.35
CA ILE A 202 -14.67 -12.88 -12.25
C ILE A 202 -15.90 -13.28 -11.44
N GLU A 203 -17.07 -12.90 -11.92
CA GLU A 203 -18.35 -13.32 -11.37
C GLU A 203 -19.19 -14.01 -12.47
N GLU A 204 -20.07 -14.93 -12.09
CA GLU A 204 -21.08 -15.44 -13.02
C GLU A 204 -22.00 -14.28 -13.41
N SER A 205 -22.22 -14.08 -14.71
CA SER A 205 -23.14 -13.05 -15.18
C SER A 205 -24.52 -13.32 -14.58
N LYS A 206 -25.07 -12.35 -13.85
CA LYS A 206 -26.47 -12.39 -13.44
C LYS A 206 -27.30 -12.45 -14.72
N LYS A 207 -28.03 -13.55 -14.91
CA LYS A 207 -28.98 -13.73 -16.02
C LYS A 207 -30.12 -12.73 -15.92
#